data_AF-W9V5F5-F1
#
_entry.id   AF-W9V5F5-F1
#
_cell.length_a   1.000
_cell.length_b   1.000
_cell.length_c   1.000
_cell.angle_alpha   90.00
_cell.angle_beta   90.00
_cell.angle_gamma   90.00
#
_symmetry.space_group_name_H-M   'P 1'
#
loop_
_entity.id
_entity.type
_entity.pdbx_description
1 polymer ?
#
loop_
_entity_poly.entity_id
_entity_poly.type
_entity_poly.pdbx_seq_one_letter_code
_entity_poly.pdbx_strand_id
1 'polypeptide(L)'
;MNYAYNTQAPKKPTNVSINSDLLEKAKGLNINLSATLERALADQLRTEQRAQWLRENADVIQSYNQFVETNGTFSDSVRKF
;
A
#
# COMPACT_ATOMS: atom_id res chain seq x y z
N MET A 1 -1.15 -5.80 -12.57
CA MET A 1 -0.56 -5.20 -11.35
C MET A 1 -1.41 -4.00 -11.00
N ASN A 2 -2.16 -4.04 -9.89
CA ASN A 2 -2.96 -2.88 -9.47
C ASN A 2 -1.99 -1.84 -8.91
N TYR A 3 -1.78 -0.77 -9.68
CA TYR A 3 -0.97 0.36 -9.25
C TYR A 3 -1.82 1.25 -8.34
N ALA A 4 -1.24 1.72 -7.22
CA ALA A 4 -1.93 2.59 -6.27
C ALA A 4 -2.29 3.97 -6.86
N TYR A 5 -1.73 4.32 -8.03
CA TYR A 5 -1.93 5.58 -8.76
C TYR A 5 -1.73 5.37 -10.27
N ASN A 6 -2.07 6.36 -11.09
CA ASN A 6 -1.85 6.35 -12.54
C ASN A 6 -0.37 6.62 -12.87
N THR A 7 0.33 5.62 -13.39
CA THR A 7 1.76 5.71 -13.76
C THR A 7 2.03 6.50 -15.04
N GLN A 8 0.99 6.80 -15.83
CA GLN A 8 1.08 7.59 -17.06
C GLN A 8 0.69 9.06 -16.86
N ALA A 9 0.32 9.45 -15.64
CA ALA A 9 -0.02 10.84 -15.35
C ALA A 9 1.22 11.74 -15.53
N PRO A 10 1.07 12.95 -16.11
CA PRO A 10 2.18 13.88 -16.27
C PRO A 10 2.74 14.30 -14.91
N LYS A 11 4.07 14.37 -14.79
CA LYS A 11 4.72 14.84 -13.57
C LYS A 11 4.40 16.31 -13.35
N LYS A 12 3.96 16.63 -12.13
CA LYS A 12 3.72 18.01 -11.71
C LYS A 12 4.83 18.47 -10.74
N PRO A 13 5.51 19.60 -11.00
CA PRO A 13 6.42 20.18 -10.04
C PRO A 13 5.68 20.49 -8.74
N THR A 14 6.20 20.00 -7.62
CA THR A 14 5.63 20.21 -6.29
C THR A 14 6.71 20.75 -5.37
N ASN A 15 6.46 21.86 -4.70
CA ASN A 15 7.35 22.38 -3.67
C ASN A 15 7.09 21.65 -2.36
N VAL A 16 8.15 21.15 -1.74
CA VAL A 16 8.10 20.44 -0.45
C VAL A 16 9.14 21.01 0.49
N SER A 17 8.80 21.08 1.78
CA SER A 17 9.75 21.45 2.83
C SER A 17 10.39 20.18 3.38
N ILE A 18 11.72 20.12 3.33
CA ILE A 18 12.52 19.00 3.83
C ILE A 18 13.69 19.53 4.65
N ASN A 19 14.24 18.69 5.53
CA ASN A 19 15.42 19.03 6.32
C ASN A 19 16.59 19.39 5.39
N SER A 20 17.25 20.52 5.65
CA SER A 20 18.32 21.06 4.80
C SER A 20 19.57 20.17 4.79
N ASP A 21 20.00 19.65 5.94
CA ASP A 21 21.14 18.75 6.05
C ASP A 21 20.90 17.43 5.27
N LEU A 22 19.69 16.88 5.40
CA LEU A 22 19.28 15.70 4.62
C LEU A 22 19.33 15.97 3.12
N LEU A 23 18.83 17.13 2.67
CA LEU A 23 18.86 17.52 1.26
C LEU A 23 20.28 17.63 0.74
N GLU A 24 21.17 18.30 1.48
CA GLU A 24 22.56 18.47 1.06
C GLU A 24 23.33 17.14 1.03
N LYS A 25 23.12 16.26 2.03
CA LYS A 25 23.68 14.90 2.00
C LYS A 25 23.17 14.10 0.80
N ALA A 26 21.87 14.17 0.50
CA ALA A 26 21.28 13.45 -0.62
C ALA A 26 21.82 13.94 -1.97
N LYS A 27 21.97 15.25 -2.14
CA LYS A 27 22.61 15.84 -3.33
C LYS A 27 24.07 15.44 -3.44
N GLY A 28 24.82 15.46 -2.34
CA GLY A 28 26.23 15.04 -2.32
C GLY A 28 26.44 13.57 -2.74
N LEU A 29 25.43 12.72 -2.53
CA LEU A 29 25.39 11.33 -2.97
C LEU A 29 24.73 11.12 -4.34
N ASN A 30 24.38 12.20 -5.05
CA ASN A 30 23.71 12.18 -6.34
C ASN A 30 22.38 11.37 -6.34
N ILE A 31 21.66 11.40 -5.22
CA ILE A 31 20.36 10.72 -5.08
C ILE A 31 19.32 11.46 -5.92
N ASN A 32 18.58 10.72 -6.74
CA ASN A 32 17.46 11.27 -7.49
C ASN A 32 16.27 11.55 -6.55
N LEU A 33 16.15 12.80 -6.11
CA LEU A 33 15.13 13.25 -5.17
C LEU A 33 13.71 12.99 -5.68
N SER A 34 13.44 13.28 -6.95
CA SER A 34 12.11 13.09 -7.55
C SER A 34 11.71 11.62 -7.55
N ALA A 35 12.58 10.73 -8.01
CA ALA A 35 12.32 9.29 -8.03
C ALA A 35 12.18 8.72 -6.61
N THR A 36 12.99 9.22 -5.66
CA THR A 36 12.95 8.79 -4.26
C THR A 36 11.64 9.19 -3.59
N LEU A 37 11.22 10.44 -3.78
CA LEU A 37 9.95 10.94 -3.25
C LEU A 37 8.75 10.21 -3.86
N GLU A 38 8.77 9.99 -5.18
CA GLU A 38 7.71 9.27 -5.90
C GLU A 38 7.54 7.83 -5.39
N ARG A 39 8.66 7.12 -5.18
CA ARG A 39 8.66 5.78 -4.59
C ARG A 39 8.12 5.78 -3.16
N ALA A 40 8.61 6.69 -2.31
CA ALA A 40 8.19 6.77 -0.91
C ALA A 40 6.69 7.07 -0.79
N LEU A 41 6.18 7.98 -1.62
CA LEU A 41 4.74 8.29 -1.68
C LEU A 41 3.92 7.10 -2.17
N ALA A 42 4.39 6.37 -3.19
CA ALA A 42 3.70 5.17 -3.68
C ALA A 42 3.60 4.08 -2.62
N ASP A 43 4.67 3.85 -1.85
CA ASP A 43 4.68 2.87 -0.77
C ASP A 43 3.76 3.26 0.39
N GLN A 44 3.77 4.54 0.77
CA GLN A 44 2.86 5.05 1.79
C GLN A 44 1.40 4.96 1.34
N LEU A 45 1.10 5.36 0.10
CA LEU A 45 -0.25 5.30 -0.46
C LEU A 45 -0.79 3.87 -0.49
N ARG A 46 0.05 2.90 -0.87
CA ARG A 46 -0.32 1.48 -0.85
C ARG A 46 -0.62 0.98 0.57
N THR A 47 0.14 1.43 1.55
CA THR A 47 -0.07 1.08 2.96
C THR A 47 -1.40 1.63 3.48
N GLU A 48 -1.67 2.91 3.20
CA GLU A 48 -2.93 3.55 3.58
C GLU A 48 -4.15 2.95 2.88
N GLN A 49 -4.06 2.69 1.58
CA GLN A 49 -5.15 2.02 0.83
C GLN A 49 -5.43 0.63 1.37
N ARG A 50 -4.40 -0.14 1.73
CA ARG A 50 -4.58 -1.45 2.38
C ARG A 50 -5.25 -1.31 3.74
N ALA A 51 -4.79 -0.36 4.56
CA ALA A 51 -5.38 -0.12 5.87
C ALA A 51 -6.85 0.32 5.75
N GLN A 52 -7.17 1.16 4.78
CA GLN A 52 -8.54 1.57 4.47
C GLN A 52 -9.38 0.38 4.03
N TRP A 53 -8.90 -0.43 3.08
CA TRP A 53 -9.62 -1.62 2.62
C TRP A 53 -9.92 -2.59 3.76
N LEU A 54 -8.95 -2.83 4.65
CA LEU A 54 -9.15 -3.67 5.84
C LEU A 54 -10.22 -3.11 6.77
N ARG A 55 -10.26 -1.79 6.99
CA ARG A 55 -11.30 -1.15 7.81
C ARG A 55 -12.68 -1.27 7.18
N GLU A 56 -12.79 -1.01 5.88
CA GLU A 56 -14.06 -1.05 5.15
C GLU A 56 -14.62 -2.48 5.01
N ASN A 57 -13.75 -3.48 4.92
CA ASN A 57 -14.15 -4.88 4.73
C ASN A 57 -14.15 -5.68 6.03
N ALA A 58 -13.89 -5.06 7.18
CA ALA A 58 -13.82 -5.74 8.48
C ALA A 58 -15.11 -6.51 8.79
N ASP A 59 -16.27 -5.89 8.60
CA ASP A 59 -17.58 -6.50 8.86
C ASP A 59 -17.91 -7.64 7.87
N VAL A 60 -17.50 -7.49 6.61
CA VAL A 60 -17.66 -8.52 5.57
C VAL A 60 -16.76 -9.72 5.85
N ILE A 61 -15.51 -9.47 6.25
CA ILE A 61 -14.56 -10.51 6.62
C ILE A 61 -15.04 -11.22 7.88
N GLN A 62 -15.55 -10.50 8.88
CA GLN A 62 -16.06 -11.10 10.11
C GLN A 62 -17.29 -11.97 9.86
N SER A 63 -18.26 -11.48 9.09
CA SER A 63 -19.46 -12.26 8.73
C SER A 63 -19.13 -13.49 7.88
N TYR A 64 -18.17 -13.38 6.96
CA TYR A 64 -17.66 -14.51 6.19
C TYR A 64 -16.93 -15.52 7.09
N ASN A 65 -16.07 -15.06 8.00
CA ASN A 65 -15.37 -15.94 8.94
C ASN A 65 -16.37 -16.69 9.84
N GLN A 66 -17.38 -16.01 10.35
CA GLN A 66 -18.43 -16.63 11.16
C GLN A 66 -19.26 -17.64 10.35
N PHE A 67 -19.54 -17.35 9.07
CA PHE A 67 -20.19 -18.29 8.16
C PHE A 67 -19.34 -19.54 7.95
N VAL A 68 -18.03 -19.39 7.73
CA VAL A 68 -17.08 -20.50 7.58
C VAL A 68 -16.94 -21.32 8.85
N GLU A 69 -16.87 -20.69 10.03
CA GLU A 69 -16.84 -21.40 11.31
C GLU A 69 -18.12 -22.20 11.57
N THR A 70 -19.27 -21.65 11.16
CA THR A 70 -20.58 -22.29 11.40
C THR A 70 -20.86 -23.41 10.38
N ASN A 71 -20.48 -23.24 9.12
CA ASN A 71 -20.86 -24.13 8.02
C ASN A 71 -19.71 -25.04 7.54
N GLY A 72 -18.50 -24.83 8.06
CA GLY A 72 -17.29 -25.45 7.55
C GLY A 72 -16.90 -24.90 6.18
N THR A 73 -15.72 -25.29 5.70
CA THR A 73 -15.31 -25.06 4.32
C THR A 73 -15.60 -26.28 3.45
N PHE A 74 -15.84 -26.08 2.16
CA PHE A 74 -15.95 -27.19 1.19
C PHE A 74 -14.76 -28.17 1.28
N SER A 75 -13.58 -27.65 1.62
CA SER A 75 -12.35 -28.43 1.78
C SER A 75 -12.31 -29.34 3.01
N ASP A 76 -13.15 -29.11 4.03
CA ASP A 76 -13.14 -29.92 5.25
C ASP A 76 -13.63 -31.35 5.00
N SER A 77 -14.43 -31.56 3.95
CA SER A 77 -14.88 -32.89 3.54
C SER A 77 -13.85 -33.71 2.74
N VAL A 78 -12.79 -33.06 2.24
CA VAL A 78 -11.78 -33.67 1.33
C VAL A 78 -10.35 -33.60 1.87
N ARG A 79 -10.12 -32.99 3.04
CA ARG A 79 -8.80 -32.94 3.68
C ARG A 79 -8.51 -34.29 4.36
N LYS A 80 -7.88 -35.22 3.63
CA LYS A 80 -7.17 -36.38 4.20
C LYS A 80 -5.73 -35.96 4.53
N PHE A 81 -5.35 -36.08 5.80
CA PHE A 81 -3.96 -35.97 6.26
C PHE A 81 -3.16 -37.22 5.90
#